data_AF-A0A9D9P0D9-F1
#
_entry.id   AF-A0A9D9P0D9-F1
#
_cell.length_a   1.000
_cell.length_b   1.000
_cell.length_c   1.000
_cell.angle_alpha   90.00
_cell.angle_beta   90.00
_cell.angle_gamma   90.00
#
_symmetry.space_group_name_H-M   'P 1'
#
loop_
_entity.id
_entity.type
_entity.pdbx_description
1 polymer ?
#
loop_
_entity_poly.entity_id
_entity_poly.type
_entity_poly.pdbx_seq_one_letter_code
_entity_poly.pdbx_strand_id
1 'polypeptide(L)'
;MRVVLVGPCGAGKSTVAAELAARGVEAIAVGQEHSIIRDLWRRPAADLVVFLDASLETVRERRGADWPAWLYEEEQRRLSEARAHADLVLDTGRLTVGEVVERILRALEKAGQHGT
;
A
#
# COMPACT_ATOMS: atom_id res chain seq x y z
N MET A 1 12.93 6.45 9.13
CA MET A 1 11.50 6.66 8.78
C MET A 1 10.90 5.32 8.39
N ARG A 2 9.74 4.98 8.93
CA ARG A 2 9.00 3.74 8.69
C ARG A 2 7.82 4.00 7.76
N VAL A 3 7.73 3.21 6.69
CA VAL A 3 6.61 3.22 5.76
C VAL A 3 5.68 2.04 6.05
N VAL A 4 4.39 2.29 6.17
CA VAL A 4 3.36 1.24 6.17
C VAL A 4 2.68 1.19 4.81
N LEU A 5 2.69 0.02 4.18
CA LEU A 5 2.03 -0.25 2.91
C LEU A 5 0.72 -1.00 3.14
N VAL A 6 -0.36 -0.48 2.58
CA VAL A 6 -1.73 -1.03 2.69
C VAL A 6 -2.38 -1.04 1.30
N GLY A 7 -3.36 -1.92 1.05
CA GLY A 7 -4.01 -2.05 -0.27
C GLY A 7 -4.61 -3.44 -0.48
N PRO A 8 -5.39 -3.68 -1.55
CA PRO A 8 -6.01 -4.97 -1.81
C PRO A 8 -4.99 -6.07 -2.14
N CYS A 9 -5.47 -7.31 -2.20
CA CYS A 9 -4.71 -8.42 -2.74
C CYS A 9 -4.25 -8.10 -4.17
N GLY A 10 -2.99 -8.44 -4.50
CA GLY A 10 -2.45 -8.17 -5.83
C GLY A 10 -2.00 -6.72 -6.06
N ALA A 11 -2.12 -5.81 -5.09
CA ALA A 11 -1.60 -4.44 -5.20
C ALA A 11 -0.06 -4.32 -5.13
N GLY A 12 0.68 -5.42 -4.96
CA GLY A 12 2.14 -5.40 -4.98
C GLY A 12 2.83 -4.96 -3.68
N LYS A 13 2.13 -4.95 -2.54
CA LYS A 13 2.66 -4.54 -1.22
C LYS A 13 3.99 -5.19 -0.85
N SER A 14 4.11 -6.51 -0.98
CA SER A 14 5.34 -7.24 -0.65
C SER A 14 6.50 -6.89 -1.59
N THR A 15 6.23 -6.71 -2.88
CA THR A 15 7.22 -6.30 -3.87
C THR A 15 7.74 -4.90 -3.57
N VAL A 16 6.85 -3.93 -3.32
CA VAL A 16 7.25 -2.55 -2.98
C VAL A 16 7.98 -2.51 -1.63
N ALA A 17 7.57 -3.30 -0.63
CA ALA A 17 8.28 -3.41 0.64
C ALA A 17 9.72 -3.90 0.47
N ALA A 18 9.92 -4.95 -0.34
CA ALA A 18 11.25 -5.49 -0.61
C ALA A 18 12.15 -4.47 -1.33
N GLU A 19 11.60 -3.76 -2.31
CA GLU A 19 12.33 -2.71 -3.05
C GLU A 19 12.70 -1.50 -2.18
N LEU A 20 11.81 -1.08 -1.27
CA LEU A 20 12.12 -0.04 -0.30
C LEU A 20 13.20 -0.50 0.70
N ALA A 21 13.10 -1.74 1.17
CA ALA A 21 14.09 -2.32 2.08
C ALA A 21 15.48 -2.42 1.42
N ALA A 22 15.56 -2.79 0.13
CA ALA A 22 16.80 -2.79 -0.63
C ALA A 22 17.46 -1.40 -0.73
N ARG A 23 16.69 -0.33 -0.53
CA ARG A 23 17.16 1.07 -0.52
C ARG A 23 17.33 1.63 0.91
N GLY A 24 17.29 0.76 1.93
CA GLY A 24 17.50 1.14 3.32
C GLY A 24 16.28 1.78 4.01
N VAL A 25 15.09 1.70 3.40
CA VAL A 25 13.85 2.20 4.00
C VAL A 25 13.13 1.06 4.72
N GLU A 26 12.79 1.25 5.99
CA GLU A 26 11.97 0.30 6.72
C GLU A 26 10.52 0.35 6.20
N ALA A 27 10.09 -0.71 5.52
CA ALA A 27 8.75 -0.81 4.94
C ALA A 27 8.00 -2.06 5.43
N ILE A 28 6.77 -1.86 5.91
CA ILE A 28 5.92 -2.91 6.48
C ILE A 28 4.65 -3.04 5.65
N ALA A 29 4.49 -4.17 4.96
CA ALA A 29 3.24 -4.52 4.29
C ALA A 29 2.24 -5.06 5.31
N VAL A 30 1.14 -4.34 5.53
CA VAL A 30 0.08 -4.75 6.46
C VAL A 30 -1.06 -5.41 5.67
N GLY A 31 -1.45 -6.61 6.10
CA GLY A 31 -2.59 -7.37 5.55
C GLY A 31 -3.95 -6.85 6.05
N GLN A 32 -4.20 -5.53 5.95
CA GLN A 32 -5.43 -4.89 6.40
C GLN A 32 -6.68 -5.45 5.70
N GLU A 33 -6.54 -5.79 4.41
CA GLU A 33 -7.57 -6.41 3.58
C GLU A 33 -8.08 -7.75 4.14
N HIS A 34 -7.29 -8.41 4.99
CA HIS A 34 -7.62 -9.68 5.63
C HIS A 34 -8.08 -9.55 7.08
N SER A 35 -8.14 -8.33 7.62
CA SER A 35 -8.44 -8.11 9.05
C SER A 35 -9.83 -7.54 9.28
N ILE A 36 -10.47 -8.02 10.35
CA ILE A 36 -11.68 -7.40 10.91
C ILE A 36 -11.36 -6.18 11.78
N ILE A 37 -10.09 -6.01 12.17
CA ILE A 37 -9.63 -4.88 12.98
C ILE A 37 -9.44 -3.70 12.03
N ARG A 38 -10.32 -2.70 12.15
CA ARG A 38 -10.44 -1.58 11.20
C ARG A 38 -9.15 -0.77 11.02
N ASP A 39 -8.33 -0.73 12.06
CA ASP A 39 -7.12 0.09 12.15
C ASP A 39 -5.85 -0.74 12.38
N LEU A 40 -5.84 -2.01 11.96
CA LEU A 40 -4.64 -2.87 12.05
C LEU A 40 -3.41 -2.17 11.42
N TRP A 41 -3.61 -1.41 10.35
CA TRP A 41 -2.59 -0.60 9.68
C TRP A 41 -1.90 0.44 10.58
N ARG A 42 -2.49 0.87 11.69
CA ARG A 42 -1.88 1.83 12.63
C ARG A 42 -0.87 1.19 13.57
N ARG A 43 -0.94 -0.13 13.80
CA ARG A 43 -0.12 -0.81 14.82
C ARG A 43 1.39 -0.67 14.65
N PRO A 44 1.96 -0.68 13.42
CA PRO A 44 3.41 -0.57 13.27
C PRO A 44 3.98 0.84 13.53
N ALA A 45 3.13 1.84 13.84
CA ALA A 45 3.52 3.25 14.03
C ALA A 45 4.36 3.79 12.86
N ALA A 46 3.68 4.25 11.81
CA ALA A 46 4.32 4.71 10.58
C ALA A 46 4.67 6.21 10.63
N ASP A 47 5.75 6.60 9.96
CA ASP A 47 6.02 7.98 9.57
C ASP A 47 5.32 8.35 8.26
N LEU A 48 5.00 7.35 7.43
CA LEU A 48 4.28 7.50 6.17
C LEU A 48 3.40 6.26 5.90
N VAL A 49 2.11 6.48 5.66
CA VAL A 49 1.15 5.45 5.27
C VAL A 49 0.86 5.57 3.78
N VAL A 50 1.15 4.51 3.04
CA VAL A 50 0.97 4.46 1.58
C VAL A 50 -0.10 3.42 1.25
N PHE A 51 -1.15 3.87 0.58
CA PHE A 51 -2.15 3.01 -0.02
C PHE A 51 -1.75 2.66 -1.45
N LEU A 52 -1.45 1.40 -1.71
CA LEU A 52 -1.27 0.85 -3.04
C LEU A 52 -2.63 0.41 -3.57
N ASP A 53 -3.17 1.16 -4.52
CA ASP A 53 -4.45 0.86 -5.14
C ASP A 53 -4.28 -0.12 -6.31
N ALA A 54 -5.32 -0.92 -6.55
CA ALA A 54 -5.43 -1.78 -7.71
C ALA A 54 -6.91 -2.01 -8.01
N SER A 55 -7.30 -1.83 -9.27
CA SER A 55 -8.67 -2.14 -9.71
C SER A 55 -8.90 -3.66 -9.69
N LEU A 56 -10.17 -4.09 -9.65
CA LEU A 56 -10.52 -5.51 -9.79
C LEU A 56 -9.94 -6.11 -11.08
N GLU A 57 -9.89 -5.34 -12.17
CA GLU A 57 -9.25 -5.73 -13.43
C GLU A 57 -7.76 -6.04 -13.21
N THR A 58 -7.00 -5.11 -12.64
CA THR A 58 -5.58 -5.31 -12.30
C THR A 58 -5.36 -6.49 -11.35
N VAL A 59 -6.25 -6.67 -10.36
CA VAL A 59 -6.17 -7.83 -9.45
C VAL A 59 -6.37 -9.14 -10.22
N ARG A 60 -7.37 -9.19 -11.11
CA ARG A 60 -7.65 -10.37 -11.95
C ARG A 60 -6.51 -10.69 -12.91
N GLU A 61 -5.89 -9.69 -13.52
CA GLU A 61 -4.70 -9.87 -14.35
C GLU A 61 -3.55 -10.53 -13.56
N ARG A 62 -3.38 -10.18 -12.28
CA ARG A 62 -2.27 -10.66 -11.44
C ARG A 62 -2.55 -11.95 -10.67
N ARG A 63 -3.81 -12.21 -10.33
CA ARG A 63 -4.20 -13.29 -9.40
C ARG A 63 -5.08 -14.36 -10.05
N GLY A 64 -5.63 -14.09 -11.25
CA GLY A 64 -6.53 -14.99 -11.96
C GLY A 64 -7.84 -14.29 -12.35
N ALA A 65 -8.31 -14.53 -13.58
CA ALA A 65 -9.54 -13.92 -14.11
C ALA A 65 -10.80 -14.29 -13.30
N ASP A 66 -10.75 -15.41 -12.57
CA ASP A 66 -11.78 -15.91 -11.67
C ASP A 66 -11.76 -15.27 -10.27
N TRP A 67 -10.86 -14.30 -10.01
CA TRP A 67 -10.83 -13.59 -8.73
C TRP A 67 -12.23 -13.02 -8.40
N PRO A 68 -12.82 -13.41 -7.25
CA PRO A 68 -14.21 -13.07 -6.96
C PRO A 68 -14.40 -11.58 -6.71
N ALA A 69 -15.40 -10.98 -7.37
CA ALA A 69 -15.73 -9.57 -7.19
C ALA A 69 -16.16 -9.27 -5.74
N TRP A 70 -16.95 -10.15 -5.12
CA TRP A 70 -17.39 -9.99 -3.73
C TRP A 70 -16.20 -9.96 -2.74
N LEU A 71 -15.13 -10.71 -3.02
CA LEU A 71 -13.95 -10.73 -2.17
C LEU A 71 -13.20 -9.41 -2.30
N TYR A 72 -13.01 -8.93 -3.53
CA TYR A 72 -12.45 -7.60 -3.77
C TYR A 72 -13.26 -6.50 -3.08
N GLU A 73 -14.59 -6.52 -3.19
CA GLU A 73 -15.46 -5.55 -2.52
C GLU A 73 -15.31 -5.57 -0.99
N GLU A 74 -15.23 -6.76 -0.39
CA GLU A 74 -14.99 -6.90 1.06
C GLU A 74 -13.59 -6.40 1.47
N GLU A 75 -12.55 -6.65 0.66
CA GLU A 75 -11.22 -6.07 0.86
C GLU A 75 -11.31 -4.54 0.83
N GLN A 76 -11.95 -3.96 -0.18
CA GLN A 76 -12.12 -2.51 -0.29
C GLN A 76 -12.87 -1.93 0.92
N ARG A 77 -13.89 -2.61 1.43
CA ARG A 77 -14.61 -2.21 2.65
C ARG A 77 -13.69 -2.16 3.86
N ARG A 78 -12.86 -3.20 4.08
CA ARG A 78 -11.89 -3.27 5.19
C ARG A 78 -10.78 -2.24 5.06
N LEU A 79 -10.43 -1.90 3.82
CA LEU A 79 -9.38 -0.94 3.47
C LEU A 79 -9.83 0.53 3.53
N SER A 80 -11.13 0.80 3.61
CA SER A 80 -11.69 2.15 3.55
C SER A 80 -11.03 3.15 4.51
N GLU A 81 -10.86 2.77 5.78
CA GLU A 81 -10.22 3.62 6.79
C GLU A 81 -8.74 3.88 6.47
N ALA A 82 -8.00 2.85 6.04
CA ALA A 82 -6.60 3.01 5.64
C ALA A 82 -6.48 3.96 4.44
N ARG A 83 -7.36 3.80 3.43
CA ARG A 83 -7.35 4.64 2.23
C ARG A 83 -7.67 6.10 2.53
N ALA A 84 -8.64 6.36 3.41
CA ALA A 84 -9.05 7.71 3.78
C ALA A 84 -7.98 8.47 4.57
N HIS A 85 -7.06 7.77 5.23
CA HIS A 85 -6.01 8.35 6.08
C HIS A 85 -4.60 8.13 5.53
N ALA A 86 -4.45 7.59 4.31
CA ALA A 86 -3.15 7.39 3.72
C ALA A 86 -2.55 8.74 3.29
N ASP A 87 -1.26 8.92 3.54
CA ASP A 87 -0.51 10.09 3.10
C ASP A 87 -0.29 10.08 1.58
N LEU A 88 -0.22 8.87 0.99
CA LEU A 88 -0.13 8.66 -0.45
C LEU A 88 -1.10 7.57 -0.90
N VAL A 89 -1.73 7.79 -2.05
CA VAL A 89 -2.51 6.78 -2.77
C VAL A 89 -1.91 6.61 -4.16
N LEU A 90 -1.46 5.40 -4.50
CA LEU A 90 -0.73 5.10 -5.74
C LEU A 90 -1.39 3.95 -6.49
N ASP A 91 -1.85 4.21 -7.71
CA ASP A 91 -2.45 3.18 -8.59
C ASP A 91 -1.36 2.28 -9.20
N THR A 92 -1.25 1.07 -8.68
CA THR A 92 -0.24 0.11 -9.12
C THR A 92 -0.59 -0.59 -10.42
N GLY A 93 -1.81 -0.46 -10.94
CA GLY A 93 -2.16 -0.92 -12.29
C GLY A 93 -1.61 0.00 -13.38
N ARG A 94 -1.32 1.27 -13.04
CA ARG A 94 -0.80 2.28 -13.97
C ARG A 94 0.66 2.63 -13.75
N LEU A 95 1.19 2.34 -12.57
CA LEU A 95 2.56 2.63 -12.18
C LEU A 95 3.39 1.36 -12.14
N THR A 96 4.60 1.45 -12.66
CA THR A 96 5.62 0.43 -12.43
C THR A 96 6.07 0.44 -10.97
N VAL A 97 6.65 -0.68 -10.51
CA VAL A 97 7.21 -0.77 -9.15
C VAL A 97 8.25 0.32 -8.90
N GLY A 98 9.11 0.62 -9.90
CA GLY A 98 10.11 1.69 -9.79
C GLY A 98 9.49 3.07 -9.59
N GLU A 99 8.44 3.41 -10.34
CA GLU A 99 7.72 4.69 -10.18
C GLU A 99 7.02 4.79 -8.83
N VAL A 100 6.46 3.70 -8.32
CA VAL A 100 5.86 3.65 -6.98
C VAL A 100 6.92 3.94 -5.92
N VAL A 101 8.06 3.23 -5.97
CA VAL A 101 9.16 3.40 -5.02
C VAL A 101 9.71 4.82 -5.06
N GLU A 102 9.97 5.37 -6.25
CA GLU A 102 10.44 6.75 -6.43
C GLU A 102 9.49 7.78 -5.79
N ARG A 103 8.18 7.61 -5.95
CA ARG A 103 7.19 8.51 -5.34
C ARG A 103 7.19 8.43 -3.82
N ILE A 104 7.38 7.23 -3.26
CA ILE A 104 7.47 7.03 -1.80
C ILE A 104 8.74 7.70 -1.25
N LEU A 105 9.89 7.49 -1.90
CA LEU A 105 11.16 8.10 -1.48
C LEU A 105 11.08 9.63 -1.49
N ARG A 106 10.52 10.22 -2.56
CA ARG A 106 10.31 11.67 -2.64
C ARG A 106 9.41 12.22 -1.54
N ALA A 107 8.42 11.46 -1.09
CA ALA A 107 7.57 11.87 0.03
C ALA A 107 8.32 11.83 1.36
N LEU A 108 9.16 10.82 1.58
CA LEU A 108 10.02 10.73 2.75
C LEU A 108 11.03 11.88 2.82
N GLU A 109 11.67 12.23 1.70
CA GLU A 109 12.59 13.38 1.61
C GLU A 109 11.89 14.68 2.01
N LYS A 110 10.67 14.92 1.50
CA LYS A 110 9.89 16.10 1.85
C LYS A 110 9.53 16.14 3.33
N ALA A 111 9.12 15.01 3.90
CA ALA A 111 8.79 14.93 5.33
C ALA A 111 10.04 15.18 6.21
N GLY A 112 11.21 14.72 5.79
CA GLY A 112 12.48 15.00 6.49
C GLY A 112 12.92 16.47 6.45
N GLN A 113 12.56 17.23 5.41
CA GLN A 113 12.91 18.65 5.26
C GLN A 113 12.04 19.60 6.08
N HIS A 114 10.85 19.17 6.52
CA HIS A 114 9.91 19.99 7.31
C HIS A 114 10.01 19.71 8.83
N GLY A 115 10.96 18.87 9.26
CA GLY A 115 11.17 18.45 10.65
C GLY A 115 12.35 19.10 11.38
N THR A 116 12.96 20.14 10.81
CA THR A 116 14.00 20.99 11.42
C THR A 116 13.49 22.42 11.58
#